data_AF-A0A351XJR2-F1
#
_entry.id   AF-A0A351XJR2-F1
#
_cell.length_a   1.000
_cell.length_b   1.000
_cell.length_c   1.000
_cell.angle_alpha   90.00
_cell.angle_beta   90.00
_cell.angle_gamma   90.00
#
_symmetry.space_group_name_H-M   'P 1'
#
loop_
_entity.id
_entity.type
_entity.pdbx_description
1 polymer ?
#
loop_
_entity_poly.entity_id
_entity_poly.type
_entity_poly.pdbx_seq_one_letter_code
_entity_poly.pdbx_strand_id
1 'polypeptide(L)'
;LSEHQSTLNPNMPVRMLFYIVEEYEKIIKEKGMMKALYSRKQVKLPAPEFYVIYTGNGKCAEYMCLKDAFPDEYKDNDFLQLKVKVITDEEKHNILGGYISFVKKAEELKHTSGYTFTDALKEAIQWCKKEGILASFIEERSDEMMSLMLEEWNMEDALKYNREDAWEEGLEQGRREGRREGRQEGRREGRQEGRQEGRREGRQEGIKKGKQEGMVYAYYEMNLDTNEIAKKMQLTETEV
;
A
#
# COMPACT_ATOMS: atom_id res chain seq x y z
N LEU A 1 28.25 -1.18 3.27
CA LEU A 1 26.84 -1.23 3.71
C LEU A 1 26.16 -2.36 2.96
N SER A 2 25.41 -3.20 3.67
CA SER A 2 24.71 -4.35 3.08
C SER A 2 23.31 -4.44 3.64
N GLU A 3 22.35 -4.89 2.83
CA GLU A 3 21.00 -5.16 3.30
C GLU A 3 20.44 -6.44 2.67
N HIS A 4 19.72 -7.22 3.47
CA HIS A 4 19.08 -8.46 3.06
C HIS A 4 17.66 -8.21 2.51
N GLN A 5 17.32 -8.89 1.41
CA GLN A 5 16.01 -8.78 0.77
C GLN A 5 15.55 -10.14 0.21
N SER A 6 14.37 -10.61 0.63
CA SER A 6 13.68 -11.78 0.06
C SER A 6 12.98 -11.45 -1.27
N THR A 7 12.53 -10.20 -1.42
CA THR A 7 11.97 -9.64 -2.65
C THR A 7 12.80 -8.42 -3.08
N LEU A 8 13.27 -8.40 -4.32
CA LEU A 8 14.15 -7.32 -4.79
C LEU A 8 13.37 -5.99 -4.86
N ASN A 9 13.80 -5.01 -4.07
CA ASN A 9 13.21 -3.67 -4.07
C ASN A 9 14.00 -2.74 -5.01
N PRO A 10 13.40 -2.15 -6.07
CA PRO A 10 14.13 -1.27 -6.99
C PRO A 10 14.70 -0.01 -6.33
N ASN A 11 14.19 0.37 -5.14
CA ASN A 11 14.61 1.58 -4.43
C ASN A 11 15.87 1.39 -3.56
N MET A 12 16.53 0.24 -3.61
CA MET A 12 17.74 -0.03 -2.80
C MET A 12 18.85 1.02 -2.97
N PRO A 13 19.17 1.53 -4.17
CA PRO A 13 20.17 2.59 -4.32
C PRO A 13 19.82 3.88 -3.55
N VAL A 14 18.54 4.24 -3.47
CA VAL A 14 18.08 5.42 -2.71
C VAL A 14 18.22 5.20 -1.21
N ARG A 15 17.90 4.00 -0.71
CA ARG A 15 18.08 3.64 0.71
C ARG A 15 19.56 3.65 1.11
N MET A 16 20.43 3.07 0.27
CA MET A 16 21.87 3.07 0.48
C MET A 16 22.46 4.48 0.51
N LEU A 17 21.90 5.44 -0.25
CA LEU A 17 22.27 6.85 -0.19
C LEU A 17 21.99 7.45 1.20
N PHE A 18 20.84 7.17 1.80
CA PHE A 18 20.54 7.65 3.15
C PHE A 18 21.49 7.04 4.18
N TYR A 19 21.73 5.73 4.11
CA TYR A 19 22.60 5.03 5.06
C TYR A 19 24.04 5.55 5.03
N ILE A 20 24.59 5.84 3.85
CA ILE A 20 25.98 6.34 3.78
C ILE A 20 26.11 7.77 4.28
N VAL A 21 25.08 8.60 4.09
CA VAL A 21 25.08 9.98 4.61
C VAL A 21 25.11 9.96 6.14
N GLU A 22 24.25 9.16 6.77
CA GLU A 22 24.20 9.01 8.22
C GLU A 22 25.51 8.43 8.78
N GLU A 23 26.07 7.39 8.13
CA GLU A 23 27.30 6.75 8.58
C GLU A 23 28.51 7.69 8.47
N TYR A 24 28.62 8.46 7.38
CA TYR A 24 29.67 9.47 7.28
C TYR A 24 29.50 10.60 8.27
N GLU A 25 28.27 11.06 8.52
CA GLU A 25 28.03 12.08 9.55
C GLU A 25 28.50 11.59 10.93
N LYS A 26 28.20 10.34 11.28
CA LYS A 26 28.67 9.69 12.51
C LYS A 26 30.20 9.62 12.57
N ILE A 27 30.86 9.11 11.53
CA ILE A 27 32.33 9.01 11.47
C ILE A 27 33.00 10.37 11.64
N ILE A 28 32.45 11.42 11.02
CA ILE A 28 32.99 12.79 11.10
C ILE A 28 32.82 13.35 12.51
N LYS A 29 31.66 13.13 13.14
CA LYS A 29 31.39 13.57 14.52
C LYS A 29 32.31 12.88 15.51
N GLU A 30 32.42 11.56 15.46
CA GLU A 30 33.22 10.75 16.40
C GLU A 30 34.71 11.08 16.33
N LYS A 31 35.24 11.33 15.13
CA LYS A 31 36.64 11.74 14.96
C LYS A 31 36.89 13.23 15.22
N GLY A 32 35.86 13.98 15.66
CA GLY A 32 35.97 15.41 15.92
C GLY A 32 36.27 16.25 14.67
N MET A 33 35.99 15.72 13.47
CA MET A 33 36.38 16.31 12.19
C MET A 33 35.39 17.37 11.68
N MET A 34 34.32 17.68 12.41
CA MET A 34 33.31 18.66 12.01
C MET A 34 33.92 20.02 11.63
N LYS A 35 34.91 20.50 12.38
CA LYS A 35 35.63 21.75 12.06
C LYS A 35 36.57 21.59 10.86
N ALA A 36 37.11 20.39 10.65
CA ALA A 36 38.04 20.11 9.56
C ALA A 36 37.37 20.15 8.19
N LEU A 37 36.05 19.90 8.11
CA LEU A 37 35.25 20.05 6.88
C LEU A 37 35.27 21.48 6.32
N TYR A 38 35.41 22.49 7.19
CA TYR A 38 35.50 23.91 6.79
C TYR A 38 36.95 24.36 6.57
N SER A 39 37.91 23.45 6.70
CA SER A 39 39.32 23.76 6.50
C SER A 39 39.71 23.65 5.02
N ARG A 40 40.84 24.24 4.65
CA ARG A 40 41.43 24.07 3.30
C ARG A 40 42.02 22.68 3.07
N LYS A 41 42.12 21.84 4.10
CA LYS A 41 42.67 20.48 4.01
C LYS A 41 41.54 19.48 3.75
N GLN A 42 41.73 18.62 2.74
CA GLN A 42 40.75 17.59 2.41
C GLN A 42 40.64 16.54 3.53
N VAL A 43 39.43 16.32 4.04
CA VAL A 43 39.13 15.20 4.95
C VAL A 43 39.02 13.92 4.13
N LYS A 44 39.75 12.87 4.53
CA LYS A 44 39.68 11.55 3.88
C LYS A 44 38.61 10.70 4.56
N LEU A 45 37.62 10.27 3.78
CA LEU A 45 36.57 9.35 4.21
C LEU A 45 36.88 7.93 3.68
N PRO A 46 36.45 6.88 4.38
CA PRO A 46 36.57 5.52 3.87
C PRO A 46 35.72 5.35 2.61
N ALA A 47 36.26 4.72 1.57
CA ALA A 47 35.52 4.44 0.34
C ALA A 47 34.40 3.43 0.63
N PRO A 48 33.14 3.70 0.24
CA PRO A 48 32.04 2.81 0.57
C PRO A 48 31.81 1.77 -0.52
N GLU A 49 31.34 0.60 -0.09
CA GLU A 49 30.82 -0.44 -0.97
C GLU A 49 29.39 -0.78 -0.56
N PHE A 50 28.54 -1.05 -1.54
CA PHE A 50 27.10 -1.25 -1.35
C PHE A 50 26.67 -2.61 -1.89
N TYR A 51 26.02 -3.38 -1.04
CA TYR A 51 25.60 -4.75 -1.36
C TYR A 51 24.13 -4.97 -1.01
N VAL A 52 23.42 -5.70 -1.87
CA VAL A 52 22.12 -6.28 -1.57
C VAL A 52 22.28 -7.79 -1.57
N ILE A 53 21.94 -8.42 -0.47
CA ILE A 53 21.94 -9.87 -0.34
C ILE A 53 20.55 -10.35 -0.75
N TYR A 54 20.44 -10.95 -1.93
CA TYR A 54 19.16 -11.37 -2.49
C TYR A 54 18.97 -12.88 -2.35
N THR A 55 17.96 -13.27 -1.59
CA THR A 55 17.63 -14.67 -1.27
C THR A 55 16.45 -15.24 -2.06
N GLY A 56 15.76 -14.40 -2.83
CA GLY A 56 14.62 -14.83 -3.64
C GLY A 56 15.02 -15.63 -4.89
N ASN A 57 14.03 -16.30 -5.47
CA ASN A 57 14.20 -17.17 -6.65
C ASN A 57 13.97 -16.43 -7.99
N GLY A 58 13.79 -15.11 -7.97
CA GLY A 58 13.54 -14.30 -9.15
C GLY A 58 14.82 -13.99 -9.93
N LYS A 59 14.68 -13.70 -11.24
CA LYS A 59 15.79 -13.11 -12.00
C LYS A 59 16.07 -11.71 -11.48
N CYS A 60 17.33 -11.41 -11.19
CA CYS A 60 17.78 -10.10 -10.77
C CYS A 60 18.99 -9.64 -11.59
N ALA A 61 19.19 -8.33 -11.67
CA ALA A 61 20.37 -7.74 -12.28
C ALA A 61 21.55 -7.80 -11.31
N GLU A 62 22.79 -7.91 -11.82
CA GLU A 62 24.01 -7.92 -11.00
C GLU A 62 24.22 -6.59 -10.25
N TYR A 63 23.76 -5.47 -10.84
CA TYR A 63 23.87 -4.15 -10.24
C TYR A 63 22.55 -3.40 -10.28
N MET A 64 22.33 -2.59 -9.25
CA MET A 64 21.27 -1.58 -9.19
C MET A 64 21.93 -0.19 -9.13
N CYS A 65 21.48 0.74 -9.97
CA CYS A 65 22.07 2.06 -10.05
C CYS A 65 21.10 3.14 -9.56
N LEU A 66 21.60 4.15 -8.86
CA LEU A 66 20.76 5.26 -8.40
C LEU A 66 20.11 6.04 -9.54
N LYS A 67 20.79 6.13 -10.70
CA LYS A 67 20.26 6.78 -11.89
C LYS A 67 18.96 6.15 -12.41
N ASP A 68 18.68 4.89 -12.07
CA ASP A 68 17.45 4.21 -12.46
C ASP A 68 16.22 4.78 -11.72
N ALA A 69 16.44 5.54 -10.63
CA ALA A 69 15.39 6.26 -9.92
C ALA A 69 15.10 7.67 -10.51
N PHE A 70 15.90 8.15 -11.47
CA PHE A 70 15.69 9.45 -12.09
C PHE A 70 14.70 9.38 -13.26
N PRO A 71 14.01 10.48 -13.59
CA PRO A 71 13.24 10.58 -14.83
C PRO A 71 14.13 10.26 -16.05
N ASP A 72 13.54 9.71 -17.12
CA ASP A 72 14.29 9.21 -18.29
C ASP A 72 15.19 10.28 -18.94
N GLU A 73 14.77 11.54 -18.90
CA GLU A 73 15.53 12.70 -19.41
C GLU A 73 16.83 12.99 -18.63
N TYR A 74 17.02 12.39 -17.44
CA TYR A 74 18.19 12.56 -16.57
C TYR A 74 18.99 11.26 -16.36
N LYS A 75 18.78 10.23 -17.18
CA LYS A 75 19.51 8.96 -17.04
C LYS A 75 21.02 9.05 -17.26
N ASP A 76 21.48 10.09 -17.96
CA ASP A 76 22.90 10.37 -18.20
C ASP A 76 23.48 11.37 -17.18
N ASN A 77 22.81 11.56 -16.04
CA ASN A 77 23.30 12.44 -14.98
C ASN A 77 24.45 11.80 -14.19
N ASP A 78 25.64 12.41 -14.28
CA ASP A 78 26.86 11.96 -13.61
C ASP A 78 27.20 12.71 -12.31
N PHE A 79 26.37 13.68 -11.88
CA PHE A 79 26.64 14.47 -10.67
C PHE A 79 26.49 13.65 -9.38
N LEU A 80 25.64 12.62 -9.39
CA LEU A 80 25.45 11.71 -8.26
C LEU A 80 25.37 10.27 -8.76
N GLN A 81 26.42 9.50 -8.48
CA GLN A 81 26.52 8.10 -8.86
C GLN A 81 26.59 7.23 -7.61
N LEU A 82 25.73 6.22 -7.57
CA LEU A 82 25.77 5.15 -6.58
C LEU A 82 25.38 3.85 -7.27
N LYS A 83 26.20 2.81 -7.06
CA LYS A 83 25.98 1.47 -7.58
C LYS A 83 25.92 0.49 -6.43
N VAL A 84 24.95 -0.40 -6.47
CA VAL A 84 24.74 -1.45 -5.47
C VAL A 84 24.92 -2.79 -6.18
N LYS A 85 25.83 -3.63 -5.68
CA LYS A 85 26.03 -4.99 -6.20
C LYS A 85 25.00 -5.92 -5.56
N VAL A 86 24.28 -6.68 -6.37
CA VAL A 86 23.38 -7.73 -5.92
C VAL A 86 24.18 -9.02 -5.80
N ILE A 87 24.20 -9.59 -4.60
CA ILE A 87 24.84 -10.86 -4.31
C ILE A 87 23.76 -11.94 -4.26
N THR A 88 23.93 -12.95 -5.10
CA THR A 88 23.06 -14.12 -5.22
C THR A 88 23.75 -15.39 -4.76
N ASP A 89 22.95 -16.42 -4.49
CA ASP A 89 23.32 -17.73 -3.93
C ASP A 89 24.41 -18.53 -4.68
N GLU A 90 24.82 -18.11 -5.88
CA GLU A 90 25.81 -18.85 -6.69
C GLU A 90 27.27 -18.68 -6.21
N GLU A 91 27.57 -17.73 -5.32
CA GLU A 91 28.91 -17.53 -4.74
C GLU A 91 29.12 -18.28 -3.40
N LYS A 92 28.80 -19.58 -3.35
CA LYS A 92 28.85 -20.45 -2.14
C LYS A 92 30.17 -20.47 -1.35
N HIS A 93 31.27 -19.95 -1.89
CA HIS A 93 32.60 -20.00 -1.28
C HIS A 93 33.08 -18.68 -0.65
N ASN A 94 32.26 -17.62 -0.64
CA ASN A 94 32.54 -16.43 0.14
C ASN A 94 31.66 -16.35 1.40
N ILE A 95 32.04 -15.51 2.37
CA ILE A 95 31.32 -15.31 3.64
C ILE A 95 29.85 -14.97 3.39
N LEU A 96 29.55 -14.24 2.31
CA LEU A 96 28.19 -13.83 1.94
C LEU A 96 27.35 -14.99 1.39
N GLY A 97 27.88 -15.85 0.53
CA GLY A 97 27.22 -17.06 0.04
C GLY A 97 26.99 -18.08 1.15
N GLY A 98 27.92 -18.14 2.11
CA GLY A 98 27.71 -18.92 3.33
C GLY A 98 26.58 -18.37 4.19
N TYR A 99 26.46 -17.04 4.31
CA TYR A 99 25.36 -16.40 5.05
C TYR A 99 24.02 -16.62 4.35
N ILE A 100 23.97 -16.52 3.03
CA ILE A 100 22.78 -16.86 2.23
C ILE A 100 22.36 -18.32 2.48
N SER A 101 23.32 -19.25 2.44
CA SER A 101 23.07 -20.67 2.69
C SER A 101 22.51 -20.89 4.11
N PHE A 102 23.04 -20.18 5.10
CA PHE A 102 22.52 -20.18 6.46
C PHE A 102 21.07 -19.70 6.54
N VAL A 103 20.74 -18.55 5.94
CA VAL A 103 19.39 -17.97 5.98
C VAL A 103 18.38 -18.92 5.33
N LYS A 104 18.71 -19.47 4.15
CA LYS A 104 17.86 -20.46 3.48
C LYS A 104 17.63 -21.70 4.35
N LYS A 105 18.67 -22.20 5.01
CA LYS A 105 18.55 -23.34 5.92
C LYS A 105 17.64 -23.02 7.10
N ALA A 106 17.75 -21.83 7.69
CA ALA A 106 16.89 -21.40 8.78
C ALA A 106 15.42 -21.27 8.35
N GLU A 107 15.16 -20.74 7.15
CA GLU A 107 13.81 -20.67 6.55
C GLU A 107 13.22 -22.06 6.26
N GLU A 108 14.02 -23.01 5.74
CA GLU A 108 13.57 -24.39 5.54
C GLU A 108 13.13 -25.05 6.86
N LEU A 109 13.95 -24.90 7.90
CA LEU A 109 13.70 -25.49 9.22
C LEU A 109 12.46 -24.88 9.89
N LYS A 110 12.16 -23.60 9.63
CA LYS A 110 10.94 -22.91 10.11
C LYS A 110 9.65 -23.61 9.68
N HIS A 111 9.61 -24.16 8.47
CA HIS A 111 8.41 -24.81 7.95
C HIS A 111 8.23 -26.26 8.46
N THR A 112 9.17 -26.76 9.25
CA THR A 112 9.08 -28.08 9.88
C THR A 112 8.30 -28.00 11.19
N SER A 113 7.25 -28.83 11.31
CA SER A 113 6.40 -28.86 12.50
C SER A 113 7.18 -29.26 13.75
N GLY A 114 7.22 -28.37 14.76
CA GLY A 114 7.84 -28.63 16.08
C GLY A 114 9.07 -27.78 16.40
N TYR A 115 9.53 -26.94 15.47
CA TYR A 115 10.67 -26.04 15.70
C TYR A 115 10.23 -24.67 16.21
N THR A 116 10.90 -24.15 17.25
CA THR A 116 10.89 -22.71 17.51
C THR A 116 11.91 -22.02 16.60
N PHE A 117 11.72 -20.72 16.31
CA PHE A 117 12.64 -19.97 15.45
C PHE A 117 14.09 -19.99 15.99
N THR A 118 14.23 -19.91 17.32
CA THR A 118 15.51 -20.10 18.01
C THR A 118 16.13 -21.47 17.77
N ASP A 119 15.32 -22.54 17.72
CA ASP A 119 15.82 -23.89 17.47
C ASP A 119 16.21 -24.06 15.99
N ALA A 120 15.43 -23.50 15.08
CA ALA A 120 15.73 -23.48 13.64
C ALA A 120 17.05 -22.76 13.35
N LEU A 121 17.31 -21.60 13.98
CA LEU A 121 18.58 -20.90 13.84
C LEU A 121 19.76 -21.67 14.45
N LYS A 122 19.59 -22.24 15.65
CA LYS A 122 20.64 -23.07 16.28
C LYS A 122 21.01 -24.27 15.41
N GLU A 123 20.02 -24.91 14.81
CA GLU A 123 20.24 -26.05 13.93
C GLU A 123 20.85 -25.65 12.59
N ALA A 124 20.46 -24.50 12.03
CA ALA A 124 21.12 -23.92 10.85
C ALA A 124 22.59 -23.57 11.13
N ILE A 125 22.92 -23.06 12.32
CA ILE A 125 24.30 -22.81 12.76
C ILE A 125 25.10 -24.11 12.82
N GLN A 126 24.55 -25.17 13.43
CA GLN A 126 25.23 -26.46 13.52
C GLN A 126 25.45 -27.09 12.13
N TRP A 127 24.46 -26.96 11.25
CA TRP A 127 24.59 -27.38 9.86
C TRP A 127 25.72 -26.64 9.14
N CYS A 128 25.79 -25.31 9.27
CA CYS A 128 26.86 -24.51 8.67
C CYS A 128 28.25 -24.94 9.17
N LYS A 129 28.41 -25.15 10.49
CA LYS A 129 29.67 -25.67 11.06
C LYS A 129 30.07 -27.02 10.49
N LYS A 130 29.09 -27.94 10.32
CA LYS A 130 29.33 -29.28 9.79
C LYS A 130 29.75 -29.28 8.32
N GLU A 131 29.14 -28.42 7.51
CA GLU A 131 29.43 -28.29 6.08
C GLU A 131 30.68 -27.42 5.80
N GLY A 132 31.33 -26.88 6.83
CA GLY A 132 32.46 -25.96 6.68
C GLY A 132 32.07 -24.60 6.11
N ILE A 133 30.78 -24.25 6.14
CA ILE A 133 30.22 -23.00 5.67
C ILE A 133 30.29 -21.99 6.82
N LEU A 134 30.93 -20.84 6.60
CA LEU A 134 31.06 -19.78 7.63
C LEU A 134 31.70 -20.21 8.96
N ALA A 135 32.41 -21.35 9.01
CA ALA A 135 32.84 -21.95 10.28
C ALA A 135 33.62 -20.99 11.19
N SER A 136 34.57 -20.23 10.64
CA SER A 136 35.34 -19.23 11.40
C SER A 136 34.52 -18.00 11.83
N PHE A 137 33.55 -17.57 11.03
CA PHE A 137 32.70 -16.41 11.32
C PHE A 137 31.65 -16.73 12.38
N ILE A 138 31.05 -17.92 12.30
CA ILE A 138 30.07 -18.41 13.26
C ILE A 138 30.72 -18.68 14.62
N GLU A 139 31.96 -19.16 14.67
CA GLU A 139 32.66 -19.37 15.94
C GLU A 139 32.93 -18.08 16.72
N GLU A 140 33.23 -16.98 16.02
CA GLU A 140 33.53 -15.70 16.67
C GLU A 140 32.28 -14.84 16.92
N ARG A 141 31.23 -14.97 16.08
CA ARG A 141 30.13 -13.99 16.03
C ARG A 141 28.72 -14.61 15.99
N SER A 142 28.55 -15.87 16.41
CA SER A 142 27.23 -16.53 16.40
C SER A 142 26.18 -15.77 17.19
N ASP A 143 26.54 -15.18 18.33
CA ASP A 143 25.58 -14.52 19.22
C ASP A 143 25.06 -13.20 18.64
N GLU A 144 25.93 -12.40 18.02
CA GLU A 144 25.54 -11.18 17.28
C GLU A 144 24.64 -11.53 16.10
N MET A 145 24.97 -12.59 15.37
CA MET A 145 24.20 -13.08 14.23
C MET A 145 22.82 -13.60 14.67
N MET A 146 22.74 -14.34 15.77
CA MET A 146 21.47 -14.78 16.36
C MET A 146 20.59 -13.60 16.77
N SER A 147 21.18 -12.60 17.44
CA SER A 147 20.46 -11.40 17.89
C SER A 147 19.90 -10.60 16.72
N LEU A 148 20.72 -10.36 15.69
CA LEU A 148 20.31 -9.60 14.51
C LEU A 148 19.19 -10.32 13.75
N MET A 149 19.29 -11.64 13.57
CA MET A 149 18.26 -12.44 12.89
C MET A 149 16.95 -12.50 13.69
N LEU A 150 17.02 -12.54 15.02
CA LEU A 150 15.85 -12.48 15.89
C LEU A 150 15.14 -11.12 15.81
N GLU A 151 15.90 -10.03 15.72
CA GLU A 151 15.36 -8.68 15.59
C GLU A 151 14.73 -8.43 14.21
N GLU A 152 15.43 -8.77 13.13
CA GLU A 152 14.89 -8.66 11.76
C GLU A 152 13.58 -9.46 11.60
N TRP A 153 13.53 -10.65 12.18
CA TRP A 153 12.37 -11.53 12.11
C TRP A 153 11.16 -10.96 12.87
N ASN A 154 11.36 -10.46 14.09
CA ASN A 154 10.29 -9.78 14.83
C ASN A 154 9.75 -8.57 14.07
N MET A 155 10.63 -7.86 13.34
CA MET A 155 10.24 -6.72 12.53
C MET A 155 9.44 -7.13 11.29
N GLU A 156 9.78 -8.23 10.63
CA GLU A 156 9.05 -8.73 9.47
C GLU A 156 7.64 -9.20 9.83
N ASP A 157 7.47 -9.93 10.94
CA ASP A 157 6.15 -10.33 11.45
C ASP A 157 5.33 -9.12 11.88
N ALA A 158 5.94 -8.13 12.54
CA ALA A 158 5.29 -6.88 12.89
C ALA A 158 4.86 -6.06 11.65
N LEU A 159 5.68 -6.03 10.60
CA LEU A 159 5.36 -5.35 9.34
C LEU A 159 4.22 -6.06 8.59
N LYS A 160 4.18 -7.39 8.63
CA LYS A 160 3.09 -8.18 8.06
C LYS A 160 1.77 -7.91 8.77
N TYR A 161 1.78 -7.90 10.11
CA TYR A 161 0.62 -7.57 10.92
C TYR A 161 0.11 -6.14 10.63
N ASN A 162 1.00 -5.14 10.60
CA ASN A 162 0.63 -3.76 10.23
C ASN A 162 0.08 -3.64 8.80
N ARG A 163 0.57 -4.45 7.85
CA ARG A 163 0.06 -4.47 6.47
C ARG A 163 -1.32 -5.10 6.39
N GLU A 164 -1.58 -6.14 7.18
CA GLU A 164 -2.90 -6.77 7.30
C GLU A 164 -3.91 -5.79 7.93
N ASP A 165 -3.53 -5.11 9.01
CA ASP A 165 -4.35 -4.06 9.65
C ASP A 165 -4.65 -2.90 8.67
N ALA A 166 -3.62 -2.40 7.96
CA ALA A 166 -3.80 -1.33 6.97
C ALA A 166 -4.68 -1.76 5.78
N TRP A 167 -4.61 -3.03 5.37
CA TRP A 167 -5.49 -3.59 4.34
C TRP A 167 -6.94 -3.69 4.83
N GLU A 168 -7.14 -4.15 6.06
CA GLU A 168 -8.46 -4.26 6.69
C GLU A 168 -9.10 -2.88 6.89
N GLU A 169 -8.34 -1.89 7.36
CA GLU A 169 -8.76 -0.49 7.46
C GLU A 169 -9.14 0.09 6.09
N GLY A 170 -8.33 -0.15 5.06
CA GLY A 170 -8.63 0.28 3.69
C GLY A 170 -9.91 -0.34 3.13
N LEU A 171 -10.16 -1.62 3.41
CA LEU A 171 -11.37 -2.33 2.99
C LEU A 171 -12.62 -1.83 3.73
N GLU A 172 -12.51 -1.60 5.04
CA GLU A 172 -13.55 -1.03 5.89
C GLU A 172 -13.91 0.40 5.44
N GLN A 173 -12.90 1.23 5.14
CA GLN A 173 -13.08 2.58 4.62
C GLN A 173 -13.77 2.58 3.24
N GLY A 174 -13.30 1.76 2.30
CA GLY A 174 -13.90 1.64 0.97
C GLY A 174 -15.37 1.19 1.03
N ARG A 175 -15.69 0.26 1.94
CA ARG A 175 -17.08 -0.19 2.16
C ARG A 175 -17.97 0.89 2.78
N ARG A 176 -17.42 1.74 3.67
CA ARG A 176 -18.15 2.88 4.27
C ARG A 176 -18.42 3.96 3.23
N GLU A 177 -17.43 4.31 2.42
CA GLU A 177 -17.54 5.30 1.35
C GLU A 177 -18.57 4.85 0.30
N GLY A 178 -18.43 3.63 -0.23
CA GLY A 178 -19.38 3.11 -1.23
C GLY A 178 -20.83 3.04 -0.74
N ARG A 179 -21.06 2.72 0.55
CA ARG A 179 -22.41 2.78 1.14
C ARG A 179 -22.94 4.20 1.26
N ARG A 180 -22.08 5.16 1.58
CA ARG A 180 -22.47 6.56 1.75
C ARG A 180 -22.85 7.17 0.41
N GLU A 181 -22.04 6.92 -0.62
CA GLU A 181 -22.29 7.37 -1.99
C GLU A 181 -23.58 6.75 -2.55
N GLY A 182 -23.74 5.42 -2.48
CA GLY A 182 -24.94 4.75 -2.96
C GLY A 182 -26.23 5.20 -2.27
N ARG A 183 -26.19 5.52 -0.96
CA ARG A 183 -27.35 6.11 -0.27
C ARG A 183 -27.66 7.53 -0.70
N GLN A 184 -26.64 8.35 -0.98
CA GLN A 184 -26.85 9.73 -1.44
C GLN A 184 -27.42 9.75 -2.84
N GLU A 185 -26.87 8.94 -3.74
CA GLU A 185 -27.32 8.81 -5.12
C GLU A 185 -28.75 8.28 -5.18
N GLY A 186 -29.05 7.15 -4.53
CA GLY A 186 -30.41 6.60 -4.50
C GLY A 186 -31.45 7.54 -3.87
N ARG A 187 -31.07 8.34 -2.86
CA ARG A 187 -31.97 9.38 -2.31
C ARG A 187 -32.21 10.52 -3.29
N ARG A 188 -31.21 10.88 -4.09
CA ARG A 188 -31.30 11.96 -5.07
C ARG A 188 -32.17 11.54 -6.25
N GLU A 189 -31.95 10.35 -6.78
CA GLU A 189 -32.74 9.76 -7.85
C GLU A 189 -34.20 9.57 -7.41
N GLY A 190 -34.45 8.89 -6.29
CA GLY A 190 -35.81 8.67 -5.80
C GLY A 190 -36.58 9.97 -5.50
N ARG A 191 -35.90 11.04 -5.06
CA ARG A 191 -36.53 12.37 -4.91
C ARG A 191 -36.84 13.02 -6.25
N GLN A 192 -35.99 12.85 -7.26
CA GLN A 192 -36.25 13.40 -8.58
C GLN A 192 -37.41 12.68 -9.26
N GLU A 193 -37.41 11.36 -9.26
CA GLU A 193 -38.47 10.54 -9.83
C GLU A 193 -39.81 10.82 -9.14
N GLY A 194 -39.87 10.75 -7.80
CA GLY A 194 -41.10 11.02 -7.06
C GLY A 194 -41.64 12.44 -7.25
N ARG A 195 -40.77 13.45 -7.45
CA ARG A 195 -41.20 14.81 -7.80
C ARG A 195 -41.76 14.91 -9.23
N GLN A 196 -41.17 14.19 -10.18
CA GLN A 196 -41.67 14.19 -11.56
C GLN A 196 -43.01 13.48 -11.65
N GLU A 197 -43.14 12.32 -11.01
CA GLU A 197 -44.38 11.55 -10.96
C GLU A 197 -45.50 12.34 -10.28
N GLY A 198 -45.25 12.85 -9.07
CA GLY A 198 -46.26 13.66 -8.36
C GLY A 198 -46.68 14.93 -9.11
N ARG A 199 -45.76 15.58 -9.86
CA ARG A 199 -46.13 16.70 -10.75
C ARG A 199 -47.01 16.26 -11.91
N ARG A 200 -46.72 15.09 -12.50
CA ARG A 200 -47.48 14.54 -13.62
C ARG A 200 -48.89 14.16 -13.18
N GLU A 201 -49.02 13.44 -12.08
CA GLU A 201 -50.31 13.06 -11.50
C GLU A 201 -51.13 14.28 -11.11
N GLY A 202 -50.56 15.20 -10.33
CA GLY A 202 -51.25 16.42 -9.91
C GLY A 202 -51.69 17.31 -11.09
N ARG A 203 -50.90 17.35 -12.17
CA ARG A 203 -51.30 18.07 -13.39
C ARG A 203 -52.47 17.38 -14.11
N GLN A 204 -52.47 16.05 -14.20
CA GLN A 204 -53.58 15.33 -14.82
C GLN A 204 -54.87 15.48 -14.02
N GLU A 205 -54.79 15.36 -12.70
CA GLU A 205 -55.92 15.53 -11.79
C GLU A 205 -56.47 16.96 -11.87
N GLY A 206 -55.60 17.97 -11.83
CA GLY A 206 -56.00 19.37 -11.98
C GLY A 206 -56.68 19.69 -13.32
N ILE A 207 -56.21 19.12 -14.43
CA ILE A 207 -56.86 19.28 -15.74
C ILE A 207 -58.24 18.63 -15.77
N LYS A 208 -58.38 17.42 -15.18
CA LYS A 208 -59.69 16.75 -15.10
C LYS A 208 -60.68 17.57 -14.28
N LYS A 209 -60.26 18.02 -13.08
CA LYS A 209 -61.09 18.83 -12.20
C LYS A 209 -61.50 20.15 -12.86
N GLY A 210 -60.56 20.88 -13.46
CA GLY A 210 -60.87 22.13 -14.14
C GLY A 210 -61.79 21.98 -15.36
N LYS A 211 -61.68 20.87 -16.11
CA LYS A 211 -62.64 20.56 -17.19
C LYS A 211 -64.04 20.28 -16.65
N GLN A 212 -64.14 19.52 -15.57
CA GLN A 212 -65.41 19.22 -14.92
C GLN A 212 -66.08 20.50 -14.38
N GLU A 213 -65.34 21.32 -13.62
CA GLU A 213 -65.82 22.61 -13.11
C GLU A 213 -66.24 23.56 -14.25
N GLY A 214 -65.45 23.63 -15.33
CA GLY A 214 -65.80 24.44 -16.51
C GLY A 214 -67.06 23.95 -17.25
N MET A 215 -67.29 22.64 -17.32
CA MET A 215 -68.51 22.07 -17.89
C MET A 215 -69.72 22.37 -17.02
N VAL A 216 -69.60 22.28 -15.69
CA VAL A 216 -70.65 22.67 -14.74
C VAL A 216 -71.02 24.13 -14.95
N TYR A 217 -70.03 25.04 -15.00
CA TYR A 217 -70.28 26.46 -15.26
C TYR A 217 -70.98 26.71 -16.61
N ALA A 218 -70.55 26.02 -17.66
CA ALA A 218 -71.19 26.13 -18.98
C ALA A 218 -72.65 25.66 -18.96
N TYR A 219 -73.00 24.62 -18.20
CA TYR A 219 -74.39 24.19 -18.07
C TYR A 219 -75.24 25.17 -17.27
N TYR A 220 -74.67 25.82 -16.24
CA TYR A 220 -75.34 26.92 -15.54
C TYR A 220 -75.64 28.10 -16.48
N GLU A 221 -74.70 28.49 -17.34
CA GLU A 221 -74.91 29.53 -18.38
C GLU A 221 -76.01 29.15 -19.40
N MET A 222 -76.29 27.85 -19.55
CA MET A 222 -77.39 27.34 -20.38
C MET A 222 -78.73 27.26 -19.63
N ASN A 223 -78.81 27.80 -18.41
CA ASN A 223 -79.98 27.78 -17.51
C ASN A 223 -80.45 26.38 -17.06
N LEU A 224 -79.54 25.40 -16.97
CA LEU A 224 -79.86 24.13 -16.32
C LEU A 224 -79.83 24.30 -14.79
N ASP A 225 -80.72 23.60 -14.09
CA ASP A 225 -80.68 23.55 -12.63
C ASP A 225 -79.65 22.53 -12.11
N THR A 226 -79.30 22.64 -10.82
CA THR A 226 -78.26 21.81 -10.18
C THR A 226 -78.56 20.30 -10.29
N ASN A 227 -79.82 19.89 -10.27
CA ASN A 227 -80.21 18.48 -10.36
C ASN A 227 -80.02 17.96 -11.80
N GLU A 228 -80.41 18.75 -12.79
CA GLU A 228 -80.20 18.44 -14.21
C GLU A 228 -78.70 18.30 -14.56
N ILE A 229 -77.86 19.17 -14.01
CA ILE A 229 -76.40 19.13 -14.19
C ILE A 229 -75.81 17.89 -13.51
N ALA A 230 -76.19 17.62 -12.26
CA ALA A 230 -75.76 16.44 -11.51
C ALA A 230 -76.06 15.15 -12.28
N LYS A 231 -77.28 15.04 -12.80
CA LYS A 231 -77.71 13.89 -13.62
C LYS A 231 -76.95 13.77 -14.94
N LYS A 232 -76.69 14.88 -15.63
CA LYS A 232 -75.93 14.89 -16.90
C LYS A 232 -74.46 14.56 -16.73
N MET A 233 -73.85 15.03 -15.64
CA MET A 233 -72.43 14.84 -15.36
C MET A 233 -72.14 13.57 -14.54
N GLN A 234 -73.19 12.84 -14.12
CA GLN A 234 -73.10 11.68 -13.22
C GLN A 234 -72.42 12.03 -11.89
N LEU A 235 -72.74 13.22 -11.37
CA LEU A 235 -72.27 13.76 -10.10
C LEU A 235 -73.42 13.77 -9.09
N THR A 236 -73.08 13.87 -7.82
CA THR A 236 -74.04 14.24 -6.77
C THR A 236 -74.32 15.74 -6.82
N GLU A 237 -75.50 16.19 -6.35
CA GLU A 237 -75.81 17.63 -6.26
C GLU A 237 -74.80 18.40 -5.39
N THR A 238 -74.11 17.72 -4.47
CA THR A 238 -73.03 18.28 -3.65
C THR A 238 -71.68 18.40 -4.36
N GLU A 239 -71.50 17.68 -5.47
CA GLU A 239 -70.29 17.71 -6.31
C GLU A 239 -70.42 18.68 -7.51
N VAL A 240 -71.62 19.28 -7.69
CA VAL A 240 -71.96 20.31 -8.69
C VAL A 240 -71.93 21.68 -8.05
#